data_AF-K2GMX8-F1
#
_entry.id   AF-K2GMX8-F1
#
_cell.length_a   1.000
_cell.length_b   1.000
_cell.length_c   1.000
_cell.angle_alpha   90.00
_cell.angle_beta   90.00
_cell.angle_gamma   90.00
#
_symmetry.space_group_name_H-M   'P 1'
#
loop_
_entity.id
_entity.type
_entity.pdbx_description
1 polymer ?
#
loop_
_entity_poly.entity_id
_entity_poly.type
_entity_poly.pdbx_seq_one_letter_code
_entity_poly.pdbx_strand_id
1 'polypeptide(L)'
;MSILFANELIKWILFLVFLGTSYMSYQSYKDGVTGRQFTLGLLHLFISPFFAYSIGPLILGLGLIQIYMSTIQWKNKKAARLFSRIH
;
A
#
# COMPACT_ATOMS: atom_id res chain seq x y z
N MET A 1 6.36 -24.74 -22.44
CA MET A 1 6.38 -23.36 -22.97
C MET A 1 5.21 -22.50 -22.46
N SER A 2 3.97 -22.98 -22.48
CA SER A 2 2.77 -22.22 -22.04
C SER A 2 2.78 -21.77 -20.57
N ILE A 3 3.22 -22.62 -19.65
CA ILE A 3 3.25 -22.33 -18.21
C ILE A 3 4.23 -21.21 -17.86
N LEU A 4 5.38 -21.15 -18.54
CA LEU A 4 6.38 -20.09 -18.37
C LEU A 4 5.85 -18.73 -18.82
N PHE A 5 5.17 -18.70 -19.98
CA PHE A 5 4.53 -17.48 -20.48
C PHE A 5 3.41 -16.96 -19.56
N ALA A 6 2.59 -17.86 -19.03
CA ALA A 6 1.54 -17.49 -18.09
C ALA A 6 2.11 -16.87 -16.79
N ASN A 7 3.22 -17.43 -16.28
CA ASN A 7 3.85 -16.92 -15.06
C ASN A 7 4.44 -15.51 -15.26
N GLU A 8 5.06 -15.25 -16.42
CA GLU A 8 5.57 -13.92 -16.74
C GLU A 8 4.45 -12.89 -16.92
N LEU A 9 3.34 -13.26 -17.59
CA LEU A 9 2.15 -12.39 -17.69
C LEU A 9 1.58 -12.02 -16.31
N ILE A 10 1.49 -12.98 -15.39
CA ILE A 10 1.02 -12.74 -14.02
C ILE A 10 1.92 -11.73 -13.30
N LYS A 11 3.25 -11.85 -13.43
CA LYS A 11 4.18 -10.88 -12.83
C LYS A 11 3.99 -9.48 -13.40
N TRP A 12 3.81 -9.34 -14.71
CA TRP A 12 3.54 -8.03 -15.33
C TRP A 12 2.24 -7.42 -14.86
N ILE A 13 1.17 -8.22 -14.74
CA ILE A 13 -0.11 -7.76 -14.20
C ILE A 13 0.07 -7.29 -12.74
N LEU A 14 0.72 -8.09 -11.90
CA LEU A 14 0.99 -7.72 -10.51
C LEU A 14 1.86 -6.48 -10.40
N PHE A 15 2.80 -6.27 -11.32
CA PHE A 15 3.63 -5.07 -11.38
C PHE A 15 2.81 -3.82 -11.73
N LEU A 16 1.90 -3.92 -12.72
CA LEU A 16 0.96 -2.83 -13.04
C LEU A 16 0.01 -2.53 -11.88
N VAL A 17 -0.47 -3.57 -11.19
CA VAL A 17 -1.27 -3.43 -9.97
C VAL A 17 -0.46 -2.70 -8.90
N PHE A 18 0.80 -3.05 -8.69
CA PHE A 18 1.70 -2.36 -7.75
C PHE A 18 1.87 -0.88 -8.10
N LEU A 19 2.08 -0.52 -9.38
CA LEU A 19 2.19 0.87 -9.81
C LEU A 19 0.90 1.66 -9.56
N GLY A 20 -0.24 1.11 -9.99
CA GLY A 20 -1.55 1.75 -9.81
C GLY A 20 -1.89 1.95 -8.32
N THR A 21 -1.65 0.93 -7.50
CA THR A 21 -1.92 0.98 -6.06
C THR A 21 -0.94 1.90 -5.32
N SER A 22 0.30 2.03 -5.78
CA SER A 22 1.26 3.03 -5.27
C SER A 22 0.78 4.45 -5.53
N TYR A 23 0.33 4.75 -6.75
CA TYR A 23 -0.25 6.05 -7.09
C TYR A 23 -1.50 6.34 -6.24
N MET A 24 -2.41 5.37 -6.13
CA MET A 24 -3.60 5.50 -5.29
C MET A 24 -3.27 5.69 -3.80
N SER A 25 -2.19 5.08 -3.32
CA SER A 25 -1.74 5.21 -1.93
C SER A 25 -1.24 6.63 -1.66
N TYR A 26 -0.45 7.19 -2.60
CA TYR A 26 -0.03 8.58 -2.56
C TYR A 26 -1.22 9.55 -2.58
N GLN A 27 -2.21 9.32 -3.45
CA GLN A 27 -3.41 10.14 -3.48
C GLN A 27 -4.21 10.05 -2.17
N SER A 28 -4.37 8.84 -1.62
CA SER A 28 -5.05 8.61 -0.33
C SER A 28 -4.35 9.33 0.81
N TYR A 29 -3.02 9.35 0.80
CA TYR A 29 -2.21 10.09 1.76
C TYR A 29 -2.48 11.60 1.67
N LYS A 30 -2.50 12.17 0.46
CA LYS A 30 -2.80 13.60 0.23
C LYS A 30 -4.23 13.97 0.63
N ASP A 31 -5.19 13.13 0.31
CA ASP A 31 -6.61 13.32 0.65
C ASP A 31 -6.89 13.03 2.14
N GLY A 32 -5.90 12.52 2.87
CA GLY A 32 -6.00 12.08 4.26
C GLY A 32 -6.93 10.89 4.47
N VAL A 33 -7.26 10.13 3.43
CA VAL A 33 -8.13 8.94 3.49
C VAL A 33 -7.34 7.76 4.02
N THR A 34 -7.23 7.73 5.33
CA THR A 34 -6.34 6.84 6.08
C THR A 34 -6.62 5.37 5.84
N GLY A 35 -7.90 4.97 5.84
CA GLY A 35 -8.30 3.59 5.61
C GLY A 35 -7.87 3.06 4.24
N ARG A 36 -7.95 3.88 3.19
CA ARG A 36 -7.54 3.49 1.83
C ARG A 36 -6.02 3.33 1.72
N GLN A 37 -5.25 4.20 2.37
CA GLN A 37 -3.79 4.03 2.41
C GLN A 37 -3.38 2.74 3.14
N PHE A 38 -4.09 2.38 4.21
CA PHE A 38 -3.83 1.15 4.97
C PHE A 38 -4.07 -0.11 4.13
N THR A 39 -5.22 -0.18 3.45
CA THR A 39 -5.57 -1.34 2.63
C THR A 39 -4.62 -1.52 1.44
N LEU A 40 -4.16 -0.42 0.84
CA LEU A 40 -3.17 -0.46 -0.24
C LEU A 40 -1.80 -0.93 0.26
N GLY A 41 -1.37 -0.50 1.46
CA GLY A 41 -0.15 -0.99 2.07
C GLY A 41 -0.19 -2.49 2.39
N LEU A 42 -1.34 -3.01 2.84
CA LEU A 42 -1.55 -4.45 3.00
C LEU A 42 -1.46 -5.19 1.67
N LEU A 43 -2.06 -4.65 0.62
CA LEU A 43 -1.98 -5.24 -0.71
C LEU A 43 -0.52 -5.31 -1.22
N HIS A 44 0.30 -4.30 -0.95
CA HIS A 44 1.75 -4.35 -1.25
C HIS A 44 2.47 -5.46 -0.48
N LEU A 45 2.15 -5.66 0.81
CA LEU A 45 2.68 -6.78 1.57
C LEU A 45 2.31 -8.13 0.95
N PHE A 46 1.05 -8.31 0.53
CA PHE A 46 0.59 -9.57 -0.08
C PHE A 46 1.23 -9.84 -1.44
N ILE A 47 1.51 -8.80 -2.23
CA ILE A 47 2.10 -8.95 -3.56
C ILE A 47 3.64 -9.13 -3.48
N SER A 48 4.29 -8.62 -2.43
CA SER A 48 5.75 -8.67 -2.30
C SER A 48 6.41 -10.06 -2.44
N PRO A 49 5.85 -11.18 -1.94
CA PRO A 49 6.47 -12.50 -2.10
C PRO A 49 6.52 -12.98 -3.55
N PHE A 50 5.59 -12.53 -4.40
CA PHE A 50 5.61 -12.85 -5.84
C PHE A 50 6.83 -12.24 -6.56
N PHE A 51 7.48 -11.26 -5.94
CA PHE A 51 8.69 -10.60 -6.43
C PHE A 51 9.91 -10.86 -5.53
N ALA A 52 9.90 -11.89 -4.68
CA ALA A 52 10.90 -12.13 -3.64
C ALA A 52 12.36 -12.07 -4.13
N TYR A 53 12.65 -12.60 -5.32
CA TYR A 53 13.99 -12.61 -5.92
C TYR A 53 14.38 -11.34 -6.69
N SER A 54 13.56 -10.28 -6.61
CA SER A 54 13.75 -9.03 -7.36
C SER A 54 13.43 -7.81 -6.50
N ILE A 55 12.35 -7.09 -6.80
CA ILE A 55 11.91 -5.87 -6.11
C ILE A 55 11.01 -6.15 -4.90
N GLY A 56 10.74 -7.41 -4.57
CA GLY A 56 9.87 -7.82 -3.46
C GLY A 56 10.21 -7.15 -2.12
N PRO A 57 11.47 -7.11 -1.67
CA PRO A 57 11.85 -6.42 -0.43
C PRO A 57 11.51 -4.92 -0.44
N LEU A 58 11.60 -4.25 -1.59
CA LEU A 58 11.24 -2.84 -1.73
C LEU A 58 9.72 -2.66 -1.64
N ILE A 59 8.94 -3.52 -2.32
CA ILE A 59 7.48 -3.51 -2.25
C ILE A 59 7.01 -3.75 -0.80
N LEU A 60 7.63 -4.71 -0.12
CA LEU A 60 7.36 -5.00 1.29
C LEU A 60 7.63 -3.78 2.18
N GLY A 61 8.81 -3.16 2.05
CA GLY A 61 9.18 -1.97 2.80
C GLY A 61 8.20 -0.81 2.56
N LEU A 62 7.81 -0.57 1.31
CA LEU A 62 6.80 0.43 0.96
C LEU A 62 5.44 0.13 1.60
N GLY A 63 4.99 -1.13 1.58
CA GLY A 63 3.75 -1.55 2.23
C GLY A 63 3.76 -1.27 3.74
N LEU A 64 4.85 -1.61 4.43
CA LEU A 64 5.02 -1.32 5.85
C LEU A 64 5.00 0.19 6.16
N ILE A 65 5.69 0.99 5.35
CA ILE A 65 5.70 2.46 5.51
C ILE A 65 4.29 3.03 5.33
N GLN A 66 3.53 2.56 4.33
CA GLN A 66 2.16 3.01 4.10
C GLN A 66 1.22 2.68 5.26
N ILE A 67 1.34 1.46 5.81
CA ILE A 67 0.56 1.02 6.99
C ILE A 67 0.92 1.87 8.21
N TYR A 68 2.21 2.11 8.44
CA TYR A 68 2.69 2.94 9.54
C TYR A 68 2.15 4.37 9.42
N MET A 69 2.34 5.01 8.26
CA MET A 69 1.86 6.38 8.00
C MET A 69 0.36 6.50 8.18
N SER A 70 -0.41 5.53 7.67
CA SER A 70 -1.85 5.49 7.86
C SER A 70 -2.23 5.41 9.35
N THR A 71 -1.55 4.57 10.13
CA THR A 71 -1.81 4.45 11.56
C THR A 71 -1.56 5.77 12.31
N ILE A 72 -0.47 6.47 11.97
CA ILE A 72 -0.15 7.79 12.55
C ILE A 72 -1.21 8.83 12.17
N GLN A 73 -1.58 8.91 10.89
CA GLN A 73 -2.62 9.82 10.44
C GLN A 73 -3.97 9.56 11.14
N TRP A 74 -4.31 8.29 11.41
CA TRP A 74 -5.56 7.95 12.09
C TRP A 74 -5.53 8.40 13.55
N LYS A 75 -4.41 8.16 14.26
CA LYS A 75 -4.20 8.67 15.62
C LYS A 75 -4.32 10.19 15.66
N ASN A 76 -3.69 10.89 14.72
CA ASN A 76 -3.75 12.36 14.65
C ASN A 76 -5.17 12.87 14.38
N LYS A 77 -5.91 12.25 13.45
CA LYS A 77 -7.32 12.57 13.21
C LYS A 77 -8.20 12.32 14.43
N LYS A 78 -7.98 11.23 15.16
CA LYS A 78 -8.71 10.91 16.38
C LYS A 78 -8.42 11.95 17.49
N ALA A 79 -7.16 12.34 17.67
CA ALA A 79 -6.77 13.37 18.62
C ALA A 79 -7.41 14.73 18.28
N ALA A 80 -7.36 15.16 17.01
CA ALA A 80 -7.96 16.42 16.58
C ALA A 80 -9.48 16.48 16.84
N ARG A 81 -10.20 15.38 16.54
CA ARG A 81 -11.64 15.28 16.84
C ARG A 81 -11.95 15.29 18.34
N LEU A 82 -11.03 14.81 19.18
CA LEU A 82 -11.19 14.84 20.62
C LEU A 82 -11.02 16.28 21.15
N PHE A 83 -9.98 16.99 20.71
CA PHE A 83 -9.77 18.40 21.06
C PHE A 83 -10.93 19.29 20.64
N SER A 84 -11.47 19.10 19.42
CA SER A 84 -12.60 19.89 18.92
C SER A 84 -13.95 19.60 19.60
N ARG A 85 -14.03 18.60 20.48
CA ARG A 85 -15.24 18.32 21.28
C ARG A 85 -15.16 18.91 22.69
N ILE A 86 -13.96 19.31 23.11
CA ILE A 86 -13.69 19.82 24.47
C ILE A 86 -13.76 21.36 24.49
N HIS A 87 -13.55 22.01 23.34
CA HIS A 87 -13.86 23.43 23.12
C HIS A 87 -15.22 23.56 22.44
#